data_AF-A0A560FB63-F1
#
_entry.id   AF-A0A560FB63-F1
#
_cell.length_a   1.000
_cell.length_b   1.000
_cell.length_c   1.000
_cell.angle_alpha   90.00
_cell.angle_beta   90.00
_cell.angle_gamma   90.00
#
_symmetry.space_group_name_H-M   'P 1'
#
loop_
_entity.id
_entity.type
_entity.pdbx_description
1 polymer ?
#
loop_
_entity_poly.entity_id
_entity_poly.type
_entity_poly.pdbx_seq_one_letter_code
_entity_poly.pdbx_strand_id
1 'polypeptide(L)'
;MTDQMADTSKVAKAPKQTPSKIPIGRMTIAQVDAALSECEQIVSTYSETVKAKLAANRAIPPNVLRELSRANALKGRLVLRRISQLLEIGEPAALELIGKLMKVQTNAG
;
A
#
# COMPACT_ATOMS: atom_id res chain seq x y z
N MET A 1 -50.42 9.95 1.23
CA MET A 1 -49.98 9.57 2.59
C MET A 1 -49.00 8.43 2.46
N THR A 2 -47.73 8.68 2.83
CA THR A 2 -46.66 7.77 3.35
C THR A 2 -46.32 6.51 2.53
N ASP A 3 -45.14 6.44 1.89
CA ASP A 3 -43.82 6.01 2.44
C ASP A 3 -43.77 4.53 2.89
N GLN A 4 -42.94 3.70 2.24
CA GLN A 4 -41.75 3.10 2.88
C GLN A 4 -40.95 2.16 1.97
N MET A 5 -39.63 2.27 2.14
CA MET A 5 -38.51 1.59 1.49
C MET A 5 -38.16 0.25 2.18
N ALA A 6 -37.50 -0.65 1.45
CA ALA A 6 -36.40 -1.52 1.93
C ALA A 6 -35.86 -2.29 0.71
N ASP A 7 -34.82 -1.82 0.01
CA ASP A 7 -33.40 -2.06 0.28
C ASP A 7 -33.09 -3.34 1.07
N THR A 8 -32.58 -4.35 0.36
CA THR A 8 -31.47 -5.16 0.88
C THR A 8 -30.47 -5.39 -0.25
N SER A 9 -29.62 -4.38 -0.42
CA SER A 9 -28.33 -4.44 -1.09
C SER A 9 -27.58 -5.74 -0.76
N LYS A 10 -27.31 -6.52 -1.80
CA LYS A 10 -26.52 -7.75 -1.77
C LYS A 10 -25.05 -7.38 -1.56
N VAL A 11 -24.67 -7.11 -0.31
CA VAL A 11 -23.26 -6.86 0.07
C VAL A 11 -22.49 -8.16 -0.12
N ALA A 12 -21.63 -8.18 -1.14
CA ALA A 12 -20.70 -9.26 -1.38
C ALA A 12 -19.86 -9.52 -0.12
N LYS A 13 -19.89 -10.77 0.35
CA LYS A 13 -19.13 -11.27 1.49
C LYS A 13 -17.65 -10.90 1.34
N ALA A 14 -17.12 -10.18 2.33
CA ALA A 14 -15.69 -10.03 2.54
C ALA A 14 -15.05 -11.43 2.69
N PRO A 15 -13.90 -11.71 2.07
CA PRO A 15 -13.20 -12.97 2.29
C PRO A 15 -12.73 -13.03 3.74
N LYS A 16 -13.25 -14.00 4.50
CA LYS A 16 -12.66 -14.44 5.77
C LYS A 16 -11.39 -15.22 5.44
N GLN A 17 -10.23 -14.64 5.76
CA GLN A 17 -9.01 -15.36 6.13
C GLN A 17 -8.08 -14.34 6.80
N THR A 18 -7.90 -14.43 8.11
CA THR A 18 -6.76 -13.82 8.80
C THR A 18 -5.63 -14.84 8.80
N PRO A 19 -4.72 -14.87 7.80
CA PRO A 19 -3.45 -15.51 8.02
C PRO A 19 -2.74 -14.69 9.10
N SER A 20 -2.16 -15.37 10.09
CA SER A 20 -1.19 -14.79 11.02
C SER A 20 -0.26 -13.88 10.21
N LYS A 21 -0.45 -12.56 10.31
CA LYS A 21 0.34 -11.58 9.56
C LYS A 21 1.78 -11.73 10.04
N ILE A 22 2.60 -12.42 9.25
CA ILE A 22 4.04 -12.52 9.46
C ILE A 22 4.53 -11.09 9.69
N PRO A 23 5.20 -10.78 10.82
CA PRO A 23 5.73 -9.45 11.04
C PRO A 23 6.62 -9.04 9.86
N ILE A 24 6.51 -7.79 9.39
CA ILE A 24 7.23 -7.31 8.19
C ILE A 24 8.73 -7.65 8.25
N GLY A 25 9.36 -7.52 9.42
CA GLY A 25 10.79 -7.86 9.60
C GLY A 25 11.14 -9.34 9.35
N ARG A 26 10.17 -10.25 9.38
CA ARG A 26 10.34 -11.69 9.15
C ARG A 26 9.85 -12.14 7.77
N MET A 27 9.30 -11.23 6.97
CA MET A 27 8.86 -11.57 5.62
C MET A 27 10.08 -11.87 4.74
N THR A 28 9.96 -12.87 3.86
CA THR A 28 10.93 -13.14 2.79
C THR A 28 10.78 -12.11 1.66
N ILE A 29 11.74 -12.05 0.74
CA ILE A 29 11.67 -11.18 -0.45
C ILE A 29 10.37 -11.41 -1.22
N ALA A 30 10.04 -12.67 -1.53
CA ALA A 30 8.82 -13.02 -2.27
C ALA A 30 7.53 -12.60 -1.53
N GLN A 31 7.52 -12.72 -0.19
CA GLN A 31 6.39 -12.29 0.62
C GLN A 31 6.25 -10.75 0.64
N VAL A 32 7.37 -10.03 0.70
CA VAL A 32 7.38 -8.56 0.62
C VAL A 32 6.89 -8.11 -0.76
N ASP A 33 7.39 -8.73 -1.84
CA ASP A 33 7.00 -8.40 -3.22
C ASP A 33 5.50 -8.65 -3.47
N ALA A 34 4.96 -9.76 -2.97
CA ALA A 34 3.52 -10.04 -3.04
C ALA A 34 2.69 -9.00 -2.27
N ALA A 35 3.11 -8.64 -1.06
CA ALA A 35 2.42 -7.64 -0.25
C ALA A 35 2.50 -6.22 -0.85
N LEU A 36 3.62 -5.88 -1.52
CA LEU A 36 3.76 -4.63 -2.26
C LEU A 36 2.79 -4.58 -3.44
N SER A 37 2.67 -5.66 -4.19
CA SER A 37 1.73 -5.77 -5.32
C SER A 37 0.29 -5.57 -4.85
N GLU A 38 -0.11 -6.19 -3.73
CA GLU A 38 -1.44 -5.99 -3.15
C GLU A 38 -1.66 -4.52 -2.74
N CYS A 39 -0.68 -3.89 -2.08
CA CYS A 39 -0.76 -2.47 -1.73
C CYS A 39 -0.92 -1.58 -2.99
N GLU A 40 -0.22 -1.89 -4.07
CA GLU A 40 -0.30 -1.14 -5.33
C GLU A 40 -1.66 -1.26 -5.99
N GLN A 41 -2.24 -2.47 -6.01
CA GLN A 41 -3.58 -2.69 -6.53
C GLN A 41 -4.63 -1.92 -5.71
N ILE A 42 -4.52 -1.93 -4.38
CA ILE A 42 -5.40 -1.17 -3.49
C ILE A 42 -5.26 0.33 -3.74
N VAL A 43 -4.02 0.84 -3.79
CA VAL A 43 -3.75 2.27 -4.00
C VAL A 43 -4.29 2.72 -5.37
N SER A 44 -4.06 1.96 -6.43
CA SER A 44 -4.58 2.24 -7.77
C SER A 44 -6.12 2.30 -7.76
N THR A 45 -6.77 1.23 -7.29
CA THR A 45 -8.24 1.11 -7.27
C THR A 45 -8.90 2.25 -6.47
N TYR A 46 -8.38 2.54 -5.28
CA TYR A 46 -8.96 3.59 -4.43
C TYR A 46 -8.60 4.99 -4.91
N SER A 47 -7.45 5.19 -5.53
CA SER A 47 -7.13 6.47 -6.18
C SER A 47 -8.07 6.75 -7.36
N GLU A 48 -8.38 5.75 -8.17
CA GLU A 48 -9.36 5.87 -9.25
C GLU A 48 -10.77 6.16 -8.72
N THR A 49 -11.16 5.49 -7.64
CA THR A 49 -12.45 5.76 -6.97
C THR A 49 -12.53 7.21 -6.48
N VAL A 50 -11.46 7.71 -5.85
CA VAL A 50 -11.38 9.11 -5.41
C VAL A 50 -11.51 10.06 -6.60
N LYS A 51 -10.73 9.85 -7.67
CA LYS A 51 -10.77 10.66 -8.89
C LYS A 51 -12.19 10.69 -9.49
N ALA A 52 -12.83 9.54 -9.61
CA ALA A 52 -14.18 9.43 -10.16
C ALA A 52 -15.23 10.16 -9.32
N LYS A 53 -15.15 10.07 -7.98
CA LYS A 53 -16.08 10.78 -7.08
C LYS A 53 -15.88 12.29 -7.13
N LEU A 54 -14.63 12.75 -7.14
CA LEU A 54 -14.31 14.16 -7.29
C LEU A 54 -14.81 14.71 -8.64
N ALA A 55 -14.56 14.01 -9.74
CA ALA A 55 -15.04 14.41 -11.07
C ALA A 55 -16.58 14.50 -11.15
N ALA A 56 -17.29 13.63 -10.42
CA ALA A 56 -18.74 13.66 -10.34
C ALA A 56 -19.30 14.65 -9.29
N ASN A 57 -18.45 15.41 -8.59
CA ASN A 57 -18.79 16.24 -7.45
C ASN A 57 -19.60 15.49 -6.37
N ARG A 58 -19.22 14.24 -6.10
CA ARG A 58 -19.86 13.36 -5.11
C ARG A 58 -18.97 13.16 -3.90
N ALA A 59 -19.59 12.88 -2.77
CA ALA A 59 -18.87 12.50 -1.56
C ALA A 59 -18.00 11.25 -1.77
N ILE A 60 -16.77 11.31 -1.26
CA ILE A 60 -15.86 10.17 -1.24
C ILE A 60 -16.23 9.27 -0.06
N PRO A 61 -16.43 7.96 -0.27
CA PRO A 61 -16.69 7.04 0.82
C PRO A 61 -15.55 7.04 1.86
N PRO A 62 -15.83 7.20 3.18
CA PRO A 62 -14.78 7.28 4.20
C PRO A 62 -13.86 6.05 4.28
N ASN A 63 -14.38 4.87 3.92
CA ASN A 63 -13.60 3.64 3.86
C ASN A 63 -12.52 3.71 2.77
N VAL A 64 -12.78 4.37 1.63
CA VAL A 64 -11.81 4.51 0.53
C VAL A 64 -10.57 5.29 0.99
N LEU A 65 -10.77 6.45 1.64
CA LEU A 65 -9.67 7.26 2.15
C LEU A 65 -8.90 6.54 3.26
N ARG A 66 -9.61 5.82 4.15
CA ARG A 66 -8.99 5.05 5.23
C ARG A 66 -8.11 3.93 4.69
N GLU A 67 -8.60 3.16 3.73
CA GLU A 67 -7.83 2.06 3.15
C GLU A 67 -6.67 2.57 2.29
N LEU A 68 -6.86 3.67 1.55
CA LEU A 68 -5.78 4.34 0.82
C LEU A 68 -4.65 4.79 1.76
N SER A 69 -5.01 5.40 2.91
CA SER A 69 -4.04 5.80 3.94
C SER A 69 -3.29 4.59 4.52
N ARG A 70 -4.01 3.52 4.87
CA ARG A 70 -3.42 2.29 5.41
C ARG A 70 -2.48 1.61 4.42
N ALA A 71 -2.90 1.48 3.16
CA ALA A 71 -2.10 0.87 2.11
C ALA A 71 -0.81 1.66 1.84
N ASN A 72 -0.88 3.00 1.81
CA ASN A 72 0.31 3.85 1.64
C ASN A 72 1.29 3.72 2.82
N ALA A 73 0.79 3.74 4.05
CA ALA A 73 1.64 3.56 5.24
C ALA A 73 2.30 2.17 5.26
N LEU A 74 1.56 1.12 4.88
CA LEU A 74 2.09 -0.24 4.78
C LEU A 74 3.12 -0.37 3.65
N LYS A 75 2.85 0.20 2.47
CA LYS A 75 3.76 0.22 1.32
C LYS A 75 5.11 0.79 1.71
N GLY A 76 5.16 1.93 2.39
CA GLY A 76 6.41 2.53 2.86
C GLY A 76 7.25 1.58 3.72
N ARG A 77 6.61 0.87 4.66
CA ARG A 77 7.29 -0.11 5.53
C ARG A 77 7.79 -1.33 4.77
N LEU A 78 7.02 -1.81 3.80
CA LEU A 78 7.40 -2.94 2.95
C LEU A 78 8.57 -2.58 2.02
N VAL A 79 8.57 -1.39 1.42
CA VAL A 79 9.68 -0.89 0.59
C VAL A 79 10.97 -0.82 1.40
N LEU A 80 10.92 -0.28 2.63
CA LEU A 80 12.10 -0.24 3.51
C LEU A 80 12.61 -1.65 3.82
N ARG A 81 11.71 -2.61 4.11
CA ARG A 81 12.13 -4.00 4.32
C ARG A 81 12.79 -4.58 3.07
N ARG A 82 12.24 -4.32 1.88
CA ARG A 82 12.80 -4.79 0.62
C ARG A 82 14.21 -4.25 0.38
N ILE A 83 14.42 -2.96 0.63
CA ILE A 83 15.73 -2.32 0.55
C ILE A 83 16.69 -2.98 1.55
N SER A 84 16.30 -3.16 2.82
CA SER A 84 17.15 -3.85 3.80
C SER A 84 17.56 -5.25 3.33
N GLN A 85 16.63 -6.03 2.75
CA GLN A 85 16.94 -7.36 2.22
C GLN A 85 17.92 -7.32 1.05
N LEU A 86 17.81 -6.33 0.15
CA LEU A 86 18.76 -6.15 -0.95
C LEU A 86 20.17 -5.83 -0.42
N LEU A 87 20.26 -5.08 0.68
CA LEU A 87 21.55 -4.81 1.33
C LEU A 87 22.11 -6.03 2.05
N GLU A 88 21.27 -6.81 2.74
CA GLU A 88 21.65 -8.05 3.43
C GLU A 88 22.26 -9.08 2.46
N ILE A 89 21.74 -9.18 1.23
CA ILE A 89 22.25 -10.12 0.21
C ILE A 89 23.40 -9.53 -0.63
N GLY A 90 23.77 -8.27 -0.40
CA GLY A 90 24.83 -7.60 -1.15
C GLY A 90 24.46 -7.29 -2.61
N GLU A 91 23.20 -6.98 -2.89
CA GLU A 91 22.75 -6.64 -4.24
C GLU A 91 23.58 -5.48 -4.81
N PRO A 92 24.30 -5.65 -5.95
CA PRO A 92 25.24 -4.66 -6.45
C PRO A 92 24.62 -3.28 -6.67
N ALA A 93 23.41 -3.23 -7.23
CA ALA A 93 22.69 -1.99 -7.49
C ALA A 93 22.33 -1.24 -6.18
N ALA A 94 21.99 -1.97 -5.11
CA ALA A 94 21.69 -1.37 -3.82
C ALA A 94 22.94 -0.80 -3.15
N LEU A 95 24.07 -1.51 -3.24
CA LEU A 95 25.37 -1.04 -2.73
C LEU A 95 25.89 0.17 -3.51
N GLU A 96 25.75 0.17 -4.84
CA GLU A 96 26.10 1.32 -5.69
C GLU A 96 25.29 2.56 -5.31
N LEU A 97 23.99 2.40 -5.10
CA LEU A 97 23.11 3.50 -4.69
C LEU A 97 23.53 4.09 -3.32
N ILE A 98 23.86 3.24 -2.34
CA ILE A 98 24.43 3.71 -1.06
C ILE A 98 25.73 4.47 -1.29
N GLY A 99 26.64 3.93 -2.11
CA GLY A 99 27.89 4.58 -2.44
C GLY A 99 27.69 5.97 -3.07
N LYS A 100 26.66 6.13 -3.92
CA LYS A 100 26.27 7.44 -4.47
C LYS A 100 25.72 8.37 -3.38
N LEU A 101 24.81 7.89 -2.53
CA LEU A 101 24.22 8.69 -1.45
C LEU A 101 25.26 9.19 -0.44
N MET A 102 26.24 8.36 -0.07
CA MET A 102 27.32 8.76 0.84
C MET A 102 28.19 9.90 0.28
N LYS A 103 28.36 9.96 -1.04
CA LYS A 103 29.10 11.05 -1.72
C LYS A 103 28.32 12.36 -1.81
N VAL A 104 27.01 12.36 -1.56
CA VAL A 104 26.19 13.59 -1.54
C VAL A 104 26.36 14.33 -0.20
N GLN A 105 26.61 13.63 0.91
CA GLN A 105 26.83 14.24 2.23
C GLN A 105 28.11 15.10 2.29
N THR A 106 29.09 14.88 1.42
CA THR A 106 30.34 15.65 1.41
C THR A 106 30.26 16.98 0.65
N ASN A 107 29.18 17.23 -0.10
CA ASN A 107 29.05 18.41 -0.97
C ASN A 107 28.05 19.46 -0.44
N ALA A 108 27.56 19.32 0.79
CA ALA A 108 26.84 20.38 1.51
C ALA A 108 27.87 21.26 2.24
N GLY A 109 28.68 21.98 1.46
CA GLY A 109 29.59 23.04 1.91
C GLY A 109 29.11 24.38 1.40
#